data_AF-A0A076PE82-F1
#
_entry.id   AF-A0A076PE82-F1
#
_cell.length_a   1.000
_cell.length_b   1.000
_cell.length_c   1.000
_cell.angle_alpha   90.00
_cell.angle_beta   90.00
_cell.angle_gamma   90.00
#
_symmetry.space_group_name_H-M   'P 1'
#
loop_
_entity.id
_entity.type
_entity.pdbx_description
1 polymer ?
#
loop_
_entity_poly.entity_id
_entity_poly.type
_entity_poly.pdbx_seq_one_letter_code
_entity_poly.pdbx_strand_id
1 'polypeptide(L)'
;MLAEGRNQSIPSLIHDLTGLSKARISKGNIDTIRPSTLKKIDEHQQRWLANYLEDPEALAHAHEKIATAPKTKSGNYASWTGWMHQLEFPPEVPLPMSKAVALTIDDLTEALVAACDEDDLAKFKQILLSHIERHGSAVSIAGETGFEHATEQELKELQTLNDWAQTTVFIEKVRDTLYWDMISTLDAEWNSHYFSGRQRRSLFPLVMVRVQDGLLEGRKPLSRKNIIFRPSRRLLEFLYALLFYMRYKKWPDGAPSPQVLASILSKPSAQEVLSNSDVSNYFDGSTKLTLDLVYDHWVQMRQHFTLEKAGQGPGLPFPIVMLALHWQTLLVRDKGKSFLLPDLERYNLFWNHRRQQWESQQSAQHEFLHNASPKKGEPIEWPAWMLSQSSLSS
;
A
#
# COMPACT_ATOMS: atom_id res chain seq x y z
N MET A 1 -7.85 -0.67 7.23
CA MET A 1 -6.42 -1.04 7.17
C MET A 1 -5.78 -1.08 8.56
N LEU A 2 -5.72 0.03 9.31
CA LEU A 2 -5.17 0.06 10.69
C LEU A 2 -5.92 -0.84 11.69
N ALA A 3 -7.26 -0.83 11.70
CA ALA A 3 -8.05 -1.64 12.64
C ALA A 3 -7.84 -3.14 12.41
N GLU A 4 -7.98 -3.56 11.15
CA GLU A 4 -7.72 -4.94 10.74
C GLU A 4 -6.27 -5.35 11.01
N GLY A 5 -5.32 -4.46 10.72
CA GLY A 5 -3.91 -4.63 11.01
C GLY A 5 -3.59 -4.72 12.50
N ARG A 6 -4.51 -4.41 13.42
CA ARG A 6 -4.38 -4.58 14.87
C ARG A 6 -5.31 -5.66 15.45
N ASN A 7 -5.95 -6.44 14.59
CA ASN A 7 -6.98 -7.41 14.98
C ASN A 7 -8.15 -6.78 15.78
N GLN A 8 -8.46 -5.52 15.50
CA GLN A 8 -9.57 -4.78 16.10
C GLN A 8 -10.66 -4.54 15.05
N SER A 9 -11.91 -4.41 15.49
CA SER A 9 -12.97 -3.91 14.60
C SER A 9 -12.81 -2.41 14.39
N ILE A 10 -13.25 -1.89 13.23
CA ILE A 10 -13.23 -0.44 12.94
C ILE A 10 -13.91 0.37 14.06
N PRO A 11 -15.11 -0.02 14.57
CA PRO A 11 -15.71 0.68 15.70
C PRO A 11 -14.87 0.63 16.98
N SER A 12 -14.10 -0.43 17.21
CA SER A 12 -13.20 -0.50 18.38
C SER A 12 -12.02 0.45 18.22
N LEU A 13 -11.37 0.47 17.05
CA LEU A 13 -10.26 1.38 16.81
C LEU A 13 -10.72 2.84 16.91
N ILE A 14 -11.84 3.19 16.27
CA ILE A 14 -12.37 4.55 16.33
C ILE A 14 -12.77 4.91 17.77
N HIS A 15 -13.33 3.97 18.54
CA HIS A 15 -13.60 4.19 19.96
C HIS A 15 -12.34 4.51 20.75
N ASP A 16 -11.28 3.72 20.57
CA ASP A 16 -10.01 3.92 21.27
C ASP A 16 -9.41 5.29 20.91
N LEU A 17 -9.48 5.69 19.62
CA LEU A 17 -8.94 6.95 19.12
C LEU A 17 -9.78 8.18 19.47
N THR A 18 -11.11 8.07 19.56
CA THR A 18 -12.00 9.24 19.68
C THR A 18 -12.74 9.32 21.00
N GLY A 19 -12.76 8.25 21.79
CA GLY A 19 -13.58 8.12 22.99
C GLY A 19 -15.09 7.99 22.70
N LEU A 20 -15.52 7.99 21.43
CA LEU A 20 -16.92 7.81 21.05
C LEU A 20 -17.39 6.39 21.31
N SER A 21 -18.63 6.20 21.77
CA SER A 21 -19.17 4.86 21.99
C SER A 21 -19.24 4.05 20.68
N LYS A 22 -18.88 2.77 20.75
CA LYS A 22 -18.94 1.84 19.60
C LYS A 22 -20.31 1.83 18.93
N ALA A 23 -21.39 1.87 19.73
CA ALA A 23 -22.76 1.92 19.23
C ALA A 23 -23.08 3.19 18.43
N ARG A 24 -22.47 4.34 18.75
CA ARG A 24 -22.64 5.58 17.98
C ARG A 24 -21.87 5.51 16.67
N ILE A 25 -20.65 4.98 16.70
CA ILE A 25 -19.82 4.78 15.51
C ILE A 25 -20.52 3.84 14.52
N SER A 26 -21.05 2.71 15.00
CA SER A 26 -21.77 1.74 14.18
C SER A 26 -23.08 2.26 13.56
N LYS A 27 -23.66 3.35 14.09
CA LYS A 27 -24.85 3.99 13.52
C LYS A 27 -24.55 4.91 12.33
N GLY A 28 -23.28 5.10 11.96
CA GLY A 28 -22.86 5.84 10.77
C GLY A 28 -23.08 7.36 10.83
N ASN A 29 -23.65 7.89 11.91
CA ASN A 29 -23.98 9.31 12.02
C ASN A 29 -22.83 10.14 12.61
N ILE A 30 -21.62 9.94 12.06
CA ILE A 30 -20.39 10.63 12.47
C ILE A 30 -20.34 12.05 11.89
N ASP A 31 -20.99 12.28 10.75
CA ASP A 31 -20.96 13.59 10.07
C ASP A 31 -21.86 14.63 10.75
N THR A 32 -22.75 14.21 11.67
CA THR A 32 -23.60 15.10 12.48
C THR A 32 -23.11 15.27 13.93
N ILE A 33 -21.84 14.99 14.19
CA ILE A 33 -21.26 15.16 15.53
C ILE A 33 -21.30 16.65 15.92
N ARG A 34 -22.02 16.94 17.00
CA ARG A 34 -22.13 18.30 17.56
C ARG A 34 -20.75 18.89 17.88
N PRO A 35 -20.54 20.21 17.73
CA PRO A 35 -19.25 20.85 18.03
C PRO A 35 -18.69 20.54 19.43
N SER A 36 -19.56 20.45 20.44
CA SER A 36 -19.16 20.08 21.81
C SER A 36 -18.64 18.65 21.94
N THR A 37 -19.06 17.75 21.06
CA THR A 37 -18.54 16.38 21.00
C THR A 37 -17.23 16.34 20.21
N LEU A 38 -17.08 17.12 19.14
CA LEU A 38 -15.80 17.28 18.43
C LEU A 38 -14.70 17.77 19.37
N LYS A 39 -14.99 18.76 20.23
CA LYS A 39 -14.04 19.23 21.25
C LYS A 39 -13.59 18.11 22.20
N LYS A 40 -14.53 17.25 22.65
CA LYS A 40 -14.20 16.12 23.52
C LYS A 40 -13.36 15.05 22.82
N ILE A 41 -13.60 14.84 21.52
CA ILE A 41 -12.79 13.93 20.69
C ILE A 41 -11.37 14.46 20.60
N ASP A 42 -11.21 15.76 20.30
CA ASP A 42 -9.91 16.41 20.22
C ASP A 42 -9.15 16.31 21.56
N GLU A 43 -9.79 16.67 22.68
CA GLU A 43 -9.22 16.51 24.02
C GLU A 43 -8.86 15.06 24.36
N HIS A 44 -9.59 14.07 23.85
CA HIS A 44 -9.28 12.65 24.01
C HIS A 44 -8.08 12.24 23.15
N GLN A 45 -8.03 12.66 21.90
CA GLN A 45 -6.93 12.38 20.97
C GLN A 45 -5.61 12.96 21.47
N GLN A 46 -5.63 14.20 21.96
CA GLN A 46 -4.47 14.87 22.55
C GLN A 46 -3.92 14.09 23.76
N ARG A 47 -4.81 13.66 24.68
CA ARG A 47 -4.42 12.83 25.83
C ARG A 47 -3.92 11.45 25.42
N TRP A 48 -4.58 10.83 24.43
CA TRP A 48 -4.19 9.53 23.92
C TRP A 48 -2.80 9.57 23.28
N LEU A 49 -2.52 10.58 22.45
CA LEU A 49 -1.20 10.79 21.85
C LEU A 49 -0.13 11.03 22.91
N ALA A 50 -0.39 11.89 23.91
CA ALA A 50 0.56 12.17 24.99
C ALA A 50 0.85 10.94 25.86
N ASN A 51 -0.13 10.07 26.06
CA ASN A 51 0.08 8.81 26.78
C ASN A 51 0.85 7.77 25.94
N TYR A 52 0.72 7.82 24.61
CA TYR A 52 1.38 6.89 23.70
C TYR A 52 2.82 7.32 23.35
N LEU A 53 3.02 8.62 23.19
CA LEU A 53 4.30 9.27 22.94
C LEU A 53 4.75 9.95 24.22
N GLU A 54 5.39 9.17 25.09
CA GLU A 54 5.92 9.65 26.39
C GLU A 54 7.01 10.72 26.21
N ASP A 55 7.68 10.76 25.05
CA ASP A 55 8.68 11.75 24.70
C ASP A 55 8.03 13.05 24.17
N PRO A 56 8.28 14.21 24.82
CA PRO A 56 7.74 15.51 24.39
C PRO A 56 8.16 15.92 22.98
N GLU A 57 9.37 15.57 22.53
CA GLU A 57 9.83 15.91 21.18
C GLU A 57 9.08 15.08 20.12
N ALA A 58 8.98 13.77 20.34
CA ALA A 58 8.17 12.89 19.50
C ALA A 58 6.69 13.32 19.44
N LEU A 59 6.13 13.77 20.56
CA LEU A 59 4.75 14.28 20.63
C LEU A 59 4.57 15.59 19.83
N ALA A 60 5.47 16.55 20.01
CA ALA A 60 5.43 17.82 19.28
C ALA A 60 5.54 17.59 17.76
N HIS A 61 6.44 16.71 17.37
CA HIS A 61 6.64 16.31 15.99
C HIS A 61 5.43 15.57 15.40
N ALA A 62 4.78 14.69 16.18
CA ALA A 62 3.52 14.07 15.77
C ALA A 62 2.40 15.10 15.55
N HIS A 63 2.29 16.12 16.40
CA HIS A 63 1.32 17.20 16.21
C HIS A 63 1.59 18.03 14.95
N GLU A 64 2.85 18.36 14.67
CA GLU A 64 3.22 19.04 13.43
C GLU A 64 2.83 18.22 12.19
N LYS A 65 3.08 16.91 12.23
CA LYS A 65 2.71 15.98 11.14
C LYS A 65 1.20 15.87 10.93
N ILE A 66 0.42 15.88 12.02
CA ILE A 66 -1.04 15.89 11.95
C ILE A 66 -1.56 17.24 11.42
N ALA A 67 -0.98 18.35 11.85
CA ALA A 67 -1.38 19.69 11.43
C ALA A 67 -1.15 19.94 9.93
N THR A 68 -0.14 19.26 9.36
CA THR A 68 0.19 19.31 7.92
C THR A 68 -0.57 18.28 7.09
N ALA A 69 -1.57 17.59 7.66
CA ALA A 69 -2.36 16.61 6.94
C ALA A 69 -3.00 17.22 5.68
N PRO A 70 -2.90 16.53 4.53
CA PRO A 70 -3.31 17.06 3.24
C PRO A 70 -4.83 17.22 3.17
N LYS A 71 -5.25 18.21 2.38
CA LYS A 71 -6.66 18.55 2.17
C LYS A 71 -6.98 18.64 0.69
N THR A 72 -8.21 18.30 0.34
CA THR A 72 -8.78 18.47 -1.00
C THR A 72 -9.04 19.95 -1.27
N LYS A 73 -9.42 20.29 -2.52
CA LYS A 73 -9.74 21.67 -2.91
C LYS A 73 -10.87 22.31 -2.11
N SER A 74 -11.78 21.50 -1.55
CA SER A 74 -12.88 21.97 -0.70
C SER A 74 -12.44 22.26 0.74
N GLY A 75 -11.20 21.88 1.12
CA GLY A 75 -10.69 21.98 2.48
C GLY A 75 -10.98 20.77 3.37
N ASN A 76 -11.62 19.72 2.82
CA ASN A 76 -11.82 18.44 3.51
C ASN A 76 -10.51 17.64 3.59
N TYR A 77 -10.40 16.73 4.56
CA TYR A 77 -9.22 15.87 4.65
C TYR A 77 -9.17 14.90 3.47
N ALA A 78 -8.04 14.88 2.76
CA ALA A 78 -7.80 14.04 1.60
C ALA A 78 -7.39 12.64 2.07
N SER A 79 -8.23 11.62 1.84
CA SER A 79 -8.08 10.30 2.46
C SER A 79 -6.93 9.50 1.87
N TRP A 80 -6.84 9.43 0.54
CA TRP A 80 -5.75 8.75 -0.15
C TRP A 80 -4.43 9.48 0.05
N THR A 81 -4.47 10.82 -0.05
CA THR A 81 -3.28 11.66 0.15
C THR A 81 -2.81 11.57 1.59
N GLY A 82 -3.73 11.54 2.55
CA GLY A 82 -3.44 11.35 3.97
C GLY A 82 -2.79 10.00 4.25
N TRP A 83 -3.18 8.94 3.52
CA TRP A 83 -2.50 7.65 3.59
C TRP A 83 -1.06 7.74 3.07
N MET A 84 -0.82 8.42 1.94
CA MET A 84 0.54 8.64 1.43
C MET A 84 1.39 9.47 2.39
N HIS A 85 0.81 10.55 2.95
CA HIS A 85 1.44 11.40 3.96
C HIS A 85 1.92 10.58 5.17
N GLN A 86 1.12 9.63 5.66
CA GLN A 86 1.53 8.75 6.77
C GLN A 86 2.75 7.88 6.45
N LEU A 87 2.93 7.48 5.18
CA LEU A 87 4.06 6.65 4.74
C LEU A 87 5.37 7.45 4.63
N GLU A 88 5.30 8.79 4.67
CA GLU A 88 6.48 9.64 4.62
C GLU A 88 7.26 9.69 5.92
N PHE A 89 6.78 9.10 7.03
CA PHE A 89 7.33 9.40 8.36
C PHE A 89 8.17 8.29 8.99
N PRO A 90 7.96 7.00 8.68
CA PRO A 90 8.92 5.96 9.01
C PRO A 90 9.25 5.09 7.79
N PRO A 91 10.43 5.25 7.13
CA PRO A 91 11.43 6.32 7.31
C PRO A 91 10.96 7.67 6.74
N GLU A 92 11.64 8.76 7.11
CA GLU A 92 11.38 10.10 6.56
C GLU A 92 11.74 10.18 5.07
N VAL A 93 10.76 9.92 4.22
CA VAL A 93 10.90 9.86 2.75
C VAL A 93 9.79 10.70 2.14
N PRO A 94 10.11 11.82 1.46
CA PRO A 94 9.10 12.61 0.78
C PRO A 94 8.53 11.80 -0.40
N LEU A 95 7.21 11.84 -0.56
CA LEU A 95 6.44 11.18 -1.61
C LEU A 95 5.60 12.18 -2.42
N PRO A 96 6.22 13.24 -3.00
CA PRO A 96 5.48 14.29 -3.70
C PRO A 96 4.66 13.78 -4.89
N MET A 97 5.17 12.81 -5.66
CA MET A 97 4.46 12.26 -6.82
C MET A 97 3.25 11.43 -6.36
N SER A 98 3.45 10.54 -5.38
CA SER A 98 2.38 9.73 -4.82
C SER A 98 1.29 10.58 -4.18
N LYS A 99 1.65 11.65 -3.46
CA LYS A 99 0.68 12.59 -2.90
C LYS A 99 -0.07 13.37 -3.99
N ALA A 100 0.59 13.79 -5.07
CA ALA A 100 -0.08 14.50 -6.16
C ALA A 100 -1.12 13.63 -6.89
N VAL A 101 -0.77 12.37 -7.17
CA VAL A 101 -1.70 11.39 -7.76
C VAL A 101 -2.86 11.13 -6.80
N ALA A 102 -2.57 10.84 -5.54
CA ALA A 102 -3.59 10.57 -4.52
C ALA A 102 -4.55 11.76 -4.33
N LEU A 103 -4.05 13.00 -4.35
CA LEU A 103 -4.87 14.19 -4.19
C LEU A 103 -5.82 14.39 -5.36
N THR A 104 -5.37 14.06 -6.57
CA THR A 104 -6.24 14.09 -7.75
C THR A 104 -7.37 13.07 -7.65
N ILE A 105 -7.08 11.88 -7.11
CA ILE A 105 -8.09 10.84 -6.86
C ILE A 105 -9.06 11.26 -5.75
N ASP A 106 -8.57 11.88 -4.67
CA ASP A 106 -9.41 12.42 -3.60
C ASP A 106 -10.37 13.50 -4.13
N ASP A 107 -9.86 14.49 -4.88
CA ASP A 107 -10.67 15.55 -5.51
C ASP A 107 -11.73 14.96 -6.47
N LEU A 108 -11.34 13.96 -7.28
CA LEU A 108 -12.27 13.27 -8.19
C LEU A 108 -13.38 12.56 -7.39
N THR A 109 -12.98 11.79 -6.37
CA THR A 109 -13.92 11.02 -5.55
C THR A 109 -14.92 11.94 -4.87
N GLU A 110 -14.46 13.06 -4.31
CA GLU A 110 -15.32 14.05 -3.67
C GLU A 110 -16.34 14.64 -4.66
N ALA A 111 -15.89 15.02 -5.86
CA ALA A 111 -16.77 15.56 -6.89
C ALA A 111 -17.82 14.54 -7.37
N LEU A 112 -17.43 13.28 -7.53
CA LEU A 112 -18.34 12.20 -7.94
C LEU A 112 -19.37 11.86 -6.85
N VAL A 113 -18.95 11.83 -5.58
CA VAL A 113 -19.85 11.60 -4.44
C VAL A 113 -20.87 12.75 -4.35
N ALA A 114 -20.43 14.00 -4.45
CA ALA A 114 -21.35 15.15 -4.43
C ALA A 114 -22.40 15.08 -5.56
N ALA A 115 -22.01 14.70 -6.78
CA ALA A 115 -22.97 14.50 -7.87
C ALA A 115 -23.93 13.34 -7.62
N CYS A 116 -23.47 12.27 -6.97
CA CYS A 116 -24.32 11.14 -6.58
C CYS A 116 -25.33 11.52 -5.49
N ASP A 117 -24.91 12.30 -4.48
CA ASP A 117 -25.77 12.77 -3.39
C ASP A 117 -26.86 13.73 -3.89
N GLU A 118 -26.57 14.48 -4.96
CA GLU A 118 -27.51 15.36 -5.66
C GLU A 118 -28.41 14.62 -6.67
N ASP A 119 -28.23 13.30 -6.87
CA ASP A 119 -28.88 12.50 -7.92
C ASP A 119 -28.66 13.06 -9.35
N ASP A 120 -27.51 13.71 -9.59
CA ASP A 120 -27.17 14.37 -10.86
C ASP A 120 -26.21 13.49 -11.70
N LEU A 121 -26.80 12.56 -12.44
CA LEU A 121 -26.06 11.67 -13.34
C LEU A 121 -25.34 12.44 -14.47
N ALA A 122 -25.89 13.56 -14.94
CA ALA A 122 -25.29 14.33 -16.03
C ALA A 122 -23.97 14.98 -15.58
N LYS A 123 -23.97 15.61 -14.40
CA LYS A 123 -22.79 16.15 -13.74
C LYS A 123 -21.77 15.05 -13.44
N PHE A 124 -22.22 13.90 -12.94
CA PHE A 124 -21.34 12.75 -12.69
C PHE A 124 -20.57 12.33 -13.95
N LYS A 125 -21.27 12.15 -15.08
CA LYS A 125 -20.64 11.82 -16.37
C LYS A 125 -19.66 12.88 -16.81
N GLN A 126 -20.04 14.16 -16.69
CA GLN A 126 -19.19 15.28 -17.11
C GLN A 126 -17.88 15.29 -16.32
N ILE A 127 -17.94 15.06 -15.00
CA ILE A 127 -16.76 14.97 -14.13
C ILE A 127 -15.83 13.84 -14.60
N LEU A 128 -16.37 12.64 -14.86
CA LEU A 128 -15.58 11.52 -15.36
C LEU A 128 -14.98 11.79 -16.74
N LEU A 129 -15.76 12.33 -17.68
CA LEU A 129 -15.29 12.67 -19.02
C LEU A 129 -14.12 13.65 -18.95
N SER A 130 -14.27 14.73 -18.18
CA SER A 130 -13.20 15.72 -17.98
C SER A 130 -11.96 15.11 -17.32
N HIS A 131 -12.13 14.17 -16.39
CA HIS A 131 -11.00 13.46 -15.79
C HIS A 131 -10.28 12.59 -16.84
N ILE A 132 -11.01 11.78 -17.60
CA ILE A 132 -10.45 10.87 -18.61
C ILE A 132 -9.77 11.67 -19.74
N GLU A 133 -10.37 12.76 -20.21
CA GLU A 133 -9.77 13.63 -21.24
C GLU A 133 -8.44 14.22 -20.77
N ARG A 134 -8.38 14.66 -19.51
CA ARG A 134 -7.20 15.28 -18.93
C ARG A 134 -6.09 14.28 -18.62
N HIS A 135 -6.45 13.13 -18.05
CA HIS A 135 -5.48 12.21 -17.46
C HIS A 135 -5.26 10.95 -18.32
N GLY A 136 -6.28 10.49 -19.05
CA GLY A 136 -6.28 9.16 -19.65
C GLY A 136 -6.52 8.09 -18.58
N SER A 137 -5.84 6.95 -18.71
CA SER A 137 -5.95 5.82 -17.77
C SER A 137 -5.11 6.02 -16.49
N ALA A 138 -4.01 6.78 -16.54
CA ALA A 138 -3.21 7.13 -15.37
C ALA A 138 -3.30 8.63 -15.07
N VAL A 139 -3.25 9.02 -13.80
CA VAL A 139 -3.35 10.43 -13.39
C VAL A 139 -2.15 11.23 -13.92
N SER A 140 -2.36 12.06 -14.94
CA SER A 140 -1.41 13.10 -15.34
C SER A 140 -1.19 14.13 -14.21
N ILE A 141 0.08 14.45 -13.91
CA ILE A 141 0.48 15.47 -12.94
C ILE A 141 1.32 16.56 -13.63
N ALA A 142 1.45 17.74 -13.01
CA ALA A 142 2.41 18.78 -13.43
C ALA A 142 2.43 19.20 -14.93
N GLY A 143 1.28 19.18 -15.62
CA GLY A 143 1.17 19.60 -17.02
C GLY A 143 1.53 18.50 -18.03
N GLU A 144 1.63 17.25 -17.59
CA GLU A 144 1.86 16.08 -18.43
C GLU A 144 0.69 15.81 -19.39
N THR A 145 1.00 15.21 -20.54
CA THR A 145 -0.02 14.62 -21.41
C THR A 145 -0.62 13.38 -20.76
N GLY A 146 -1.90 13.12 -21.02
CA GLY A 146 -2.55 11.91 -20.52
C GLY A 146 -1.85 10.64 -21.00
N PHE A 147 -1.87 9.61 -20.14
CA PHE A 147 -1.30 8.29 -20.43
C PHE A 147 -2.43 7.32 -20.79
N GLU A 148 -2.27 6.58 -21.89
CA GLU A 148 -3.29 5.64 -22.41
C GLU A 148 -4.69 6.27 -22.39
N HIS A 149 -4.90 7.24 -23.30
CA HIS A 149 -6.20 7.88 -23.46
C HIS A 149 -7.30 6.84 -23.72
N ALA A 150 -8.48 7.10 -23.16
CA ALA A 150 -9.62 6.22 -23.34
C ALA A 150 -9.96 6.04 -24.82
N THR A 151 -10.34 4.82 -25.16
CA THR A 151 -10.82 4.46 -26.49
C THR A 151 -12.15 5.16 -26.81
N GLU A 152 -12.46 5.32 -28.10
CA GLU A 152 -13.77 5.84 -28.53
C GLU A 152 -14.93 5.01 -27.96
N GLN A 153 -14.72 3.70 -27.79
CA GLN A 153 -15.68 2.77 -27.20
C GLN A 153 -15.96 3.11 -25.72
N GLU A 154 -14.94 3.36 -24.92
CA GLU A 154 -15.07 3.70 -23.50
C GLU A 154 -15.74 5.07 -23.30
N LEU A 155 -15.38 6.05 -24.14
CA LEU A 155 -16.02 7.36 -24.13
C LEU A 155 -17.51 7.25 -24.51
N LYS A 156 -17.83 6.42 -25.50
CA LYS A 156 -19.21 6.13 -25.88
C LYS A 156 -19.96 5.40 -24.76
N GLU A 157 -19.35 4.40 -24.11
CA GLU A 157 -19.92 3.68 -22.97
C GLU A 157 -20.33 4.68 -21.88
N LEU A 158 -19.41 5.58 -21.47
CA LEU A 158 -19.66 6.63 -20.47
C LEU A 158 -20.78 7.60 -20.87
N GLN A 159 -20.80 8.06 -22.12
CA GLN A 159 -21.86 8.95 -22.62
C GLN A 159 -23.23 8.27 -22.60
N THR A 160 -23.29 6.98 -22.90
CA THR A 160 -24.54 6.21 -23.00
C THR A 160 -25.11 5.68 -21.68
N LEU A 161 -24.44 5.89 -20.53
CA LEU A 161 -24.97 5.43 -19.23
C LEU A 161 -26.31 6.10 -18.92
N ASN A 162 -27.38 5.35 -18.69
CA ASN A 162 -28.71 5.95 -18.49
C ASN A 162 -29.19 5.90 -17.05
N ASP A 163 -28.51 5.15 -16.19
CA ASP A 163 -28.89 4.95 -14.80
C ASP A 163 -27.67 4.66 -13.91
N TRP A 164 -27.89 4.70 -12.60
CA TRP A 164 -26.85 4.43 -11.60
C TRP A 164 -26.37 2.97 -11.57
N ALA A 165 -27.16 2.02 -12.07
CA ALA A 165 -26.74 0.61 -12.11
C ALA A 165 -25.66 0.40 -13.18
N GLN A 166 -25.84 0.99 -14.36
CA GLN A 166 -24.82 1.03 -15.42
C GLN A 166 -23.58 1.79 -14.96
N THR A 167 -23.77 2.94 -14.29
CA THR A 167 -22.67 3.72 -13.72
C THR A 167 -21.86 2.93 -12.70
N THR A 168 -22.49 2.08 -11.89
CA THR A 168 -21.81 1.22 -10.93
C THR A 168 -20.85 0.24 -11.61
N VAL A 169 -21.26 -0.36 -12.73
CA VAL A 169 -20.38 -1.27 -13.49
C VAL A 169 -19.22 -0.52 -14.13
N PHE A 170 -19.47 0.67 -14.66
CA PHE A 170 -18.43 1.49 -15.28
C PHE A 170 -17.40 1.99 -14.26
N ILE A 171 -17.86 2.50 -13.10
CA ILE A 171 -16.97 3.07 -12.08
C ILE A 171 -16.07 2.03 -11.43
N GLU A 172 -16.46 0.75 -11.39
CA GLU A 172 -15.59 -0.33 -10.90
C GLU A 172 -14.30 -0.43 -11.74
N LYS A 173 -14.39 -0.33 -13.08
CA LYS A 173 -13.22 -0.34 -13.98
C LYS A 173 -12.31 0.87 -13.73
N VAL A 174 -12.91 2.05 -13.57
CA VAL A 174 -12.18 3.30 -13.31
C VAL A 174 -11.49 3.24 -11.95
N ARG A 175 -12.21 2.83 -10.91
CA ARG A 175 -11.69 2.67 -9.55
C ARG A 175 -10.48 1.73 -9.52
N ASP A 176 -10.58 0.57 -10.17
CA ASP A 176 -9.49 -0.40 -10.18
C ASP A 176 -8.26 0.16 -10.91
N THR A 177 -8.46 0.88 -12.01
CA THR A 177 -7.37 1.56 -12.74
C THR A 177 -6.69 2.63 -11.88
N LEU A 178 -7.46 3.52 -11.23
CA LEU A 178 -6.95 4.55 -10.34
C LEU A 178 -6.21 3.97 -9.12
N TYR A 179 -6.72 2.85 -8.59
CA TYR A 179 -6.06 2.13 -7.51
C TYR A 179 -4.68 1.63 -7.96
N TRP A 180 -4.60 0.93 -9.10
CA TRP A 180 -3.33 0.41 -9.60
C TRP A 180 -2.34 1.51 -9.99
N ASP A 181 -2.83 2.62 -10.55
CA ASP A 181 -2.00 3.79 -10.82
C ASP A 181 -1.38 4.35 -9.54
N MET A 182 -2.20 4.58 -8.51
CA MET A 182 -1.72 5.07 -7.21
C MET A 182 -0.70 4.12 -6.57
N ILE A 183 -0.98 2.81 -6.57
CA ILE A 183 -0.06 1.80 -6.03
C ILE A 183 1.25 1.77 -6.82
N SER A 184 1.19 1.80 -8.15
CA SER A 184 2.38 1.79 -9.02
C SER A 184 3.22 3.06 -8.86
N THR A 185 2.57 4.20 -8.60
CA THR A 185 3.22 5.49 -8.31
C THR A 185 4.03 5.39 -7.01
N LEU A 186 3.40 4.90 -5.95
CA LEU A 186 4.05 4.66 -4.65
C LEU A 186 5.20 3.66 -4.77
N ASP A 187 5.02 2.56 -5.50
CA ASP A 187 6.04 1.54 -5.76
C ASP A 187 7.24 2.15 -6.51
N ALA A 188 6.99 2.97 -7.53
CA ALA A 188 8.05 3.62 -8.30
C ALA A 188 8.83 4.66 -7.47
N GLU A 189 8.13 5.52 -6.74
CA GLU A 189 8.74 6.61 -5.96
C GLU A 189 9.46 6.07 -4.72
N TRP A 190 8.75 5.36 -3.84
CA TRP A 190 9.28 4.92 -2.54
C TRP A 190 10.47 3.96 -2.70
N ASN A 191 10.40 3.01 -3.63
CA ASN A 191 11.53 2.08 -3.85
C ASN A 191 12.80 2.80 -4.31
N SER A 192 12.64 3.91 -5.02
CA SER A 192 13.77 4.72 -5.48
C SER A 192 14.51 5.35 -4.33
N HIS A 193 13.78 5.81 -3.32
CA HIS A 193 14.37 6.29 -2.09
C HIS A 193 14.99 5.12 -1.30
N TYR A 194 14.21 4.08 -1.04
CA TYR A 194 14.61 2.99 -0.15
C TYR A 194 15.83 2.22 -0.66
N PHE A 195 15.94 1.99 -1.97
CA PHE A 195 17.07 1.30 -2.60
C PHE A 195 18.06 2.25 -3.30
N SER A 196 18.01 3.55 -3.00
CA SER A 196 18.91 4.57 -3.56
C SER A 196 19.00 4.52 -5.10
N GLY A 197 17.86 4.32 -5.77
CA GLY A 197 17.74 4.27 -7.23
C GLY A 197 18.31 3.01 -7.90
N ARG A 198 18.77 2.01 -7.13
CA ARG A 198 19.30 0.75 -7.69
C ARG A 198 18.20 -0.21 -8.15
N GLN A 199 16.98 -0.02 -7.67
CA GLN A 199 15.87 -0.88 -8.03
C GLN A 199 15.30 -0.51 -9.39
N ARG A 200 15.26 -1.49 -10.32
CA ARG A 200 14.78 -1.32 -11.70
C ARG A 200 13.50 -2.08 -12.03
N ARG A 201 12.84 -2.66 -11.02
CA ARG A 201 11.59 -3.40 -11.18
C ARG A 201 10.60 -3.01 -10.08
N SER A 202 9.33 -3.23 -10.33
CA SER A 202 8.30 -3.18 -9.30
C SER A 202 8.61 -4.14 -8.15
N LEU A 203 8.36 -3.70 -6.91
CA LEU A 203 8.60 -4.52 -5.72
C LEU A 203 7.31 -5.01 -5.08
N PHE A 204 6.24 -4.24 -5.19
CA PHE A 204 5.01 -4.64 -4.53
C PHE A 204 4.43 -5.96 -5.08
N PRO A 205 4.56 -6.31 -6.37
CA PRO A 205 4.20 -7.65 -6.86
C PRO A 205 4.90 -8.78 -6.10
N LEU A 206 6.10 -8.56 -5.56
CA LEU A 206 6.82 -9.58 -4.78
C LEU A 206 6.04 -10.04 -3.54
N VAL A 207 5.17 -9.20 -2.98
CA VAL A 207 4.34 -9.52 -1.80
C VAL A 207 2.86 -9.74 -2.13
N MET A 208 2.47 -9.70 -3.40
CA MET A 208 1.10 -10.06 -3.83
C MET A 208 0.87 -11.58 -3.79
N VAL A 209 -0.39 -11.99 -3.98
CA VAL A 209 -0.74 -13.40 -4.20
C VAL A 209 0.08 -13.94 -5.37
N ARG A 210 0.62 -15.15 -5.22
CA ARG A 210 1.29 -15.89 -6.30
C ARG A 210 0.74 -17.30 -6.38
N VAL A 211 0.59 -17.82 -7.59
CA VAL A 211 0.26 -19.23 -7.84
C VAL A 211 1.52 -20.03 -8.17
N GLN A 212 1.48 -21.34 -7.94
CA GLN A 212 2.57 -22.23 -8.31
C GLN A 212 2.88 -22.12 -9.82
N ASP A 213 4.17 -22.10 -10.15
CA ASP A 213 4.65 -22.01 -11.52
C ASP A 213 3.98 -23.06 -12.42
N GLY A 214 3.56 -22.62 -13.61
CA GLY A 214 2.87 -23.45 -14.59
C GLY A 214 1.38 -23.70 -14.32
N LEU A 215 0.84 -23.31 -13.15
CA LEU A 215 -0.59 -23.52 -12.86
C LEU A 215 -1.52 -22.75 -13.81
N LEU A 216 -1.19 -21.48 -14.12
CA LEU A 216 -1.97 -20.68 -15.07
C LEU A 216 -1.80 -21.16 -16.52
N GLU A 217 -0.68 -21.81 -16.82
CA GLU A 217 -0.38 -22.40 -18.13
C GLU A 217 -0.99 -23.80 -18.31
N GLY A 218 -1.88 -24.22 -17.40
CA GLY A 218 -2.53 -25.53 -17.43
C GLY A 218 -1.63 -26.71 -17.09
N ARG A 219 -0.41 -26.47 -16.58
CA ARG A 219 0.49 -27.55 -16.15
C ARG A 219 -0.01 -28.16 -14.84
N LYS A 220 0.23 -29.46 -14.66
CA LYS A 220 -0.11 -30.14 -13.41
C LYS A 220 0.71 -29.54 -12.25
N PRO A 221 0.06 -29.14 -11.14
CA PRO A 221 0.78 -28.61 -9.99
C PRO A 221 1.75 -29.67 -9.46
N LEU A 222 3.00 -29.26 -9.19
CA LEU A 222 4.05 -30.15 -8.66
C LEU A 222 3.70 -30.64 -7.24
N SER A 223 2.80 -29.95 -6.54
CA SER A 223 2.35 -30.32 -5.20
C SER A 223 0.88 -29.96 -5.00
N ARG A 224 0.15 -30.82 -4.29
CA ARG A 224 -1.23 -30.52 -3.82
C ARG A 224 -1.26 -29.50 -2.67
N LYS A 225 -0.11 -29.26 -2.02
CA LYS A 225 0.11 -28.23 -1.00
C LYS A 225 0.89 -27.06 -1.59
N ASN A 226 0.69 -25.84 -1.10
CA ASN A 226 1.39 -24.63 -1.59
C ASN A 226 1.10 -24.30 -3.06
N ILE A 227 -0.12 -24.58 -3.53
CA ILE A 227 -0.57 -24.17 -4.87
C ILE A 227 -0.63 -22.64 -4.97
N ILE A 228 -0.93 -21.97 -3.84
CA ILE A 228 -1.09 -20.52 -3.74
C ILE A 228 -0.25 -20.02 -2.57
N PHE A 229 0.52 -18.98 -2.83
CA PHE A 229 1.36 -18.28 -1.89
C PHE A 229 0.66 -16.96 -1.56
N ARG A 230 0.21 -16.85 -0.30
CA ARG A 230 -0.57 -15.71 0.17
C ARG A 230 0.32 -14.50 0.49
N PRO A 231 -0.21 -13.26 0.44
CA PRO A 231 0.53 -12.06 0.78
C PRO A 231 1.26 -12.13 2.14
N SER A 232 0.61 -12.68 3.15
CA SER A 232 1.21 -12.95 4.47
C SER A 232 2.50 -13.77 4.41
N ARG A 233 2.50 -14.87 3.65
CA ARG A 233 3.69 -15.70 3.43
C ARG A 233 4.77 -14.92 2.69
N ARG A 234 4.38 -14.30 1.57
CA ARG A 234 5.27 -13.59 0.66
C ARG A 234 5.95 -12.41 1.36
N LEU A 235 5.25 -11.74 2.27
CA LEU A 235 5.79 -10.71 3.13
C LEU A 235 6.91 -11.24 4.03
N LEU A 236 6.68 -12.34 4.76
CA LEU A 236 7.72 -12.92 5.63
C LEU A 236 8.94 -13.41 4.83
N GLU A 237 8.71 -14.02 3.66
CA GLU A 237 9.77 -14.42 2.74
C GLU A 237 10.57 -13.20 2.24
N PHE A 238 9.90 -12.09 1.90
CA PHE A 238 10.51 -10.84 1.47
C PHE A 238 11.36 -10.21 2.56
N LEU A 239 10.83 -10.06 3.78
CA LEU A 239 11.54 -9.45 4.91
C LEU A 239 12.81 -10.25 5.27
N TYR A 240 12.70 -11.58 5.29
CA TYR A 240 13.85 -12.47 5.49
C TYR A 240 14.90 -12.28 4.39
N ALA A 241 14.50 -12.36 3.11
CA ALA A 241 15.42 -12.26 1.98
C ALA A 241 16.15 -10.93 1.95
N LEU A 242 15.44 -9.84 2.27
CA LEU A 242 16.01 -8.50 2.34
C LEU A 242 17.13 -8.42 3.39
N LEU A 243 16.86 -8.88 4.62
CA LEU A 243 17.86 -8.87 5.70
C LEU A 243 19.03 -9.81 5.42
N PHE A 244 18.75 -10.99 4.86
CA PHE A 244 19.77 -11.94 4.42
C PHE A 244 20.70 -11.30 3.39
N TYR A 245 20.16 -10.68 2.34
CA TYR A 245 20.94 -9.98 1.33
C TYR A 245 21.78 -8.85 1.91
N MET A 246 21.20 -8.08 2.84
CA MET A 246 21.95 -6.99 3.47
C MET A 246 23.13 -7.48 4.31
N ARG A 247 22.99 -8.61 5.00
CA ARG A 247 24.04 -9.23 5.79
C ARG A 247 25.11 -9.90 4.93
N TYR A 248 24.70 -10.73 3.98
CA TYR A 248 25.60 -11.63 3.25
C TYR A 248 25.99 -11.13 1.85
N LYS A 249 25.37 -10.05 1.37
CA LYS A 249 25.55 -9.49 0.01
C LYS A 249 25.25 -10.49 -1.11
N LYS A 250 24.44 -11.50 -0.81
CA LYS A 250 23.91 -12.50 -1.75
C LYS A 250 22.50 -12.88 -1.34
N TRP A 251 21.69 -13.35 -2.29
CA TRP A 251 20.36 -13.86 -1.99
C TRP A 251 20.40 -15.25 -1.37
N PRO A 252 19.39 -15.62 -0.58
CA PRO A 252 19.24 -17.01 -0.15
C PRO A 252 18.89 -17.90 -1.35
N ASP A 253 19.40 -19.13 -1.35
CA ASP A 253 19.20 -20.11 -2.44
C ASP A 253 17.72 -20.46 -2.67
N GLY A 254 16.88 -20.28 -1.65
CA GLY A 254 15.44 -20.49 -1.71
C GLY A 254 14.67 -19.69 -0.66
N ALA A 255 13.35 -19.74 -0.76
CA ALA A 255 12.45 -19.16 0.24
C ALA A 255 12.69 -19.80 1.63
N PRO A 256 12.67 -19.03 2.72
CA PRO A 256 12.80 -19.60 4.06
C PRO A 256 11.62 -20.56 4.35
N SER A 257 11.94 -21.73 4.87
CA SER A 257 10.90 -22.68 5.30
C SER A 257 10.25 -22.23 6.62
N PRO A 258 9.08 -22.77 6.99
CA PRO A 258 8.49 -22.51 8.30
C PRO A 258 9.46 -22.81 9.45
N GLN A 259 10.30 -23.83 9.30
CA GLN A 259 11.31 -24.19 10.29
C GLN A 259 12.42 -23.14 10.43
N VAL A 260 12.88 -22.56 9.32
CA VAL A 260 13.88 -21.49 9.35
C VAL A 260 13.33 -20.26 10.08
N LEU A 261 12.12 -19.82 9.71
CA LEU A 261 11.51 -18.66 10.36
C LEU A 261 11.15 -18.94 11.82
N ALA A 262 10.65 -20.13 12.14
CA ALA A 262 10.34 -20.55 13.51
C ALA A 262 11.56 -20.44 14.42
N SER A 263 12.77 -20.76 13.93
CA SER A 263 14.01 -20.63 14.72
C SER A 263 14.45 -19.18 15.03
N ILE A 264 13.83 -18.20 14.37
CA ILE A 264 14.17 -16.78 14.47
C ILE A 264 13.08 -16.00 15.21
N LEU A 265 11.83 -16.38 14.98
CA LEU A 265 10.66 -15.62 15.41
C LEU A 265 10.14 -16.12 16.76
N SER A 266 9.66 -15.19 17.58
CA SER A 266 9.08 -15.47 18.89
C SER A 266 7.73 -14.78 19.07
N LYS A 267 6.90 -15.32 19.96
CA LYS A 267 5.62 -14.70 20.37
C LYS A 267 5.91 -13.39 21.14
N PRO A 268 5.22 -12.27 20.81
CA PRO A 268 5.46 -10.98 21.46
C PRO A 268 5.32 -11.00 22.99
N SER A 269 4.36 -11.77 23.51
CA SER A 269 4.01 -11.78 24.94
C SER A 269 4.74 -12.82 25.80
N ALA A 270 5.38 -13.81 25.19
CA ALA A 270 5.95 -14.94 25.92
C ALA A 270 7.47 -15.12 25.72
N GLN A 271 8.06 -14.40 24.74
CA GLN A 271 9.42 -14.64 24.24
C GLN A 271 9.69 -16.11 23.83
N GLU A 272 8.63 -16.92 23.77
CA GLU A 272 8.65 -18.30 23.33
C GLU A 272 8.84 -18.32 21.81
N VAL A 273 9.84 -19.08 21.36
CA VAL A 273 10.11 -19.30 19.95
C VAL A 273 8.87 -19.90 19.28
N LEU A 274 8.52 -19.41 18.10
CA LEU A 274 7.39 -19.94 17.35
C LEU A 274 7.63 -21.40 16.96
N SER A 275 6.56 -22.18 16.94
CA SER A 275 6.61 -23.53 16.36
C SER A 275 6.55 -23.47 14.83
N ASN A 276 6.98 -24.55 14.17
CA ASN A 276 6.80 -24.70 12.72
C ASN A 276 5.33 -24.57 12.30
N SER A 277 4.39 -25.02 13.15
CA SER A 277 2.95 -24.88 12.93
C SER A 277 2.50 -23.43 12.99
N ASP A 278 3.01 -22.64 13.93
CA ASP A 278 2.62 -21.22 14.05
C ASP A 278 2.98 -20.45 12.77
N VAL A 279 4.19 -20.66 12.25
CA VAL A 279 4.62 -20.04 10.99
C VAL A 279 3.83 -20.58 9.80
N SER A 280 3.53 -21.88 9.78
CA SER A 280 2.69 -22.48 8.73
C SER A 280 1.28 -21.89 8.72
N ASN A 281 0.72 -21.58 9.89
CA ASN A 281 -0.57 -20.92 10.01
C ASN A 281 -0.54 -19.46 9.51
N TYR A 282 0.58 -18.75 9.63
CA TYR A 282 0.75 -17.47 8.95
C TYR A 282 0.80 -17.65 7.43
N PHE A 283 1.48 -18.70 6.96
CA PHE A 283 1.68 -18.94 5.53
C PHE A 283 0.38 -19.29 4.81
N ASP A 284 -0.46 -20.13 5.42
CA ASP A 284 -1.76 -20.50 4.89
C ASP A 284 -2.87 -19.51 5.30
N GLY A 285 -2.56 -18.50 6.10
CA GLY A 285 -3.48 -17.45 6.54
C GLY A 285 -4.54 -17.90 7.55
N SER A 286 -4.37 -19.07 8.19
CA SER A 286 -5.19 -19.51 9.32
C SER A 286 -4.97 -18.63 10.56
N THR A 287 -3.77 -18.09 10.71
CA THR A 287 -3.45 -17.05 11.70
C THR A 287 -3.20 -15.72 10.99
N LYS A 288 -3.84 -14.66 11.48
CA LYS A 288 -3.69 -13.32 10.92
C LYS A 288 -2.36 -12.69 11.35
N LEU A 289 -1.59 -12.22 10.37
CA LEU A 289 -0.47 -11.29 10.61
C LEU A 289 -1.01 -9.87 10.80
N THR A 290 -0.62 -9.22 11.89
CA THR A 290 -0.92 -7.83 12.21
C THR A 290 0.29 -6.94 11.93
N LEU A 291 0.08 -5.62 11.79
CA LEU A 291 1.18 -4.67 11.59
C LEU A 291 2.16 -4.71 12.77
N ASP A 292 1.64 -4.71 14.00
CA ASP A 292 2.45 -4.78 15.22
C ASP A 292 3.27 -6.08 15.28
N LEU A 293 2.66 -7.21 14.92
CA LEU A 293 3.35 -8.51 14.87
C LEU A 293 4.41 -8.57 13.78
N VAL A 294 4.15 -7.98 12.61
CA VAL A 294 5.17 -7.87 11.53
C VAL A 294 6.33 -6.99 11.98
N TYR A 295 6.06 -5.89 12.69
CA TYR A 295 7.10 -5.04 13.26
C TYR A 295 7.97 -5.81 14.26
N ASP A 296 7.35 -6.54 15.20
CA ASP A 296 8.08 -7.38 16.16
C ASP A 296 8.93 -8.44 15.46
N HIS A 297 8.36 -9.13 14.47
CA HIS A 297 9.08 -10.12 13.67
C HIS A 297 10.22 -9.51 12.86
N TRP A 298 10.06 -8.29 12.35
CA TRP A 298 11.14 -7.56 11.69
C TRP A 298 12.29 -7.25 12.64
N VAL A 299 11.99 -6.81 13.86
CA VAL A 299 13.01 -6.55 14.90
C VAL A 299 13.75 -7.85 15.23
N GLN A 300 13.03 -8.96 15.42
CA GLN A 300 13.62 -10.29 15.69
C GLN A 300 14.50 -10.77 14.53
N MET A 301 14.03 -10.68 13.28
CA MET A 301 14.83 -11.04 12.11
C MET A 301 16.06 -10.14 11.97
N ARG A 302 15.92 -8.83 12.24
CA ARG A 302 17.05 -7.91 12.25
C ARG A 302 18.09 -8.34 13.28
N GLN A 303 17.68 -8.61 14.52
CA GLN A 303 18.59 -9.08 15.57
C GLN A 303 19.28 -10.41 15.21
N HIS A 304 18.60 -11.29 14.48
CA HIS A 304 19.20 -12.53 14.01
C HIS A 304 20.27 -12.30 12.92
N PHE A 305 20.00 -11.43 11.95
CA PHE A 305 20.92 -11.18 10.83
C PHE A 305 21.99 -10.12 11.11
N THR A 306 21.82 -9.29 12.14
CA THR A 306 22.74 -8.20 12.48
C THR A 306 23.25 -8.36 13.91
N LEU A 307 24.57 -8.24 14.09
CA LEU A 307 25.22 -8.29 15.41
C LEU A 307 25.43 -6.88 16.01
N GLU A 308 24.80 -5.85 15.45
CA GLU A 308 25.13 -4.45 15.77
C GLU A 308 24.02 -3.66 16.44
N LYS A 309 24.44 -2.61 17.17
CA LYS A 309 23.68 -1.75 18.08
C LYS A 309 22.36 -1.24 17.47
N ALA A 310 21.37 -1.05 18.35
CA ALA A 310 20.11 -0.40 18.05
C ALA A 310 20.32 0.85 17.16
N GLY A 311 19.64 0.91 16.02
CA GLY A 311 19.69 2.03 15.08
C GLY A 311 20.52 1.82 13.81
N GLN A 312 21.39 0.81 13.74
CA GLN A 312 22.13 0.48 12.50
C GLN A 312 21.44 -0.65 11.73
N GLY A 313 20.96 -0.36 10.51
CA GLY A 313 20.29 -1.31 9.63
C GLY A 313 19.06 -0.71 8.92
N PRO A 314 18.50 -1.41 7.92
CA PRO A 314 17.38 -0.89 7.14
C PRO A 314 16.17 -0.63 8.04
N GLY A 315 15.45 0.47 7.76
CA GLY A 315 14.10 0.66 8.31
C GLY A 315 13.18 -0.46 7.85
N LEU A 316 12.07 -0.70 8.56
CA LEU A 316 11.04 -1.61 8.05
C LEU A 316 10.50 -1.04 6.72
N PRO A 317 10.35 -1.84 5.67
CA PRO A 317 9.75 -1.39 4.41
C PRO A 317 8.22 -1.23 4.57
N PHE A 318 7.79 -0.20 5.29
CA PHE A 318 6.42 0.01 5.74
C PHE A 318 5.36 -0.03 4.62
N PRO A 319 5.55 0.62 3.45
CA PRO A 319 4.59 0.51 2.34
C PRO A 319 4.35 -0.93 1.88
N ILE A 320 5.41 -1.74 1.76
CA ILE A 320 5.32 -3.15 1.38
C ILE A 320 4.54 -3.95 2.43
N VAL A 321 4.83 -3.72 3.72
CA VAL A 321 4.12 -4.36 4.83
C VAL A 321 2.63 -4.03 4.78
N MET A 322 2.30 -2.74 4.71
CA MET A 322 0.92 -2.27 4.71
C MET A 322 0.13 -2.83 3.53
N LEU A 323 0.72 -2.86 2.34
CA LEU A 323 0.09 -3.41 1.14
C LEU A 323 -0.07 -4.92 1.20
N ALA A 324 0.94 -5.66 1.67
CA ALA A 324 0.81 -7.10 1.84
C ALA A 324 -0.32 -7.46 2.82
N LEU A 325 -0.42 -6.75 3.94
CA LEU A 325 -1.50 -6.94 4.91
C LEU A 325 -2.87 -6.54 4.33
N HIS A 326 -2.93 -5.47 3.54
CA HIS A 326 -4.16 -5.04 2.88
C HIS A 326 -4.61 -6.02 1.79
N TRP A 327 -3.69 -6.51 0.96
CA TRP A 327 -3.95 -7.50 -0.08
C TRP A 327 -4.28 -8.86 0.47
N GLN A 328 -3.80 -9.21 1.66
CA GLN A 328 -4.29 -10.38 2.37
C GLN A 328 -5.81 -10.32 2.60
N THR A 329 -6.37 -9.13 2.84
CA THR A 329 -7.83 -8.94 2.95
C THR A 329 -8.51 -8.83 1.59
N LEU A 330 -7.93 -8.08 0.65
CA LEU A 330 -8.59 -7.77 -0.63
C LEU A 330 -8.52 -8.90 -1.67
N LEU A 331 -7.33 -9.50 -1.81
CA LEU A 331 -7.03 -10.45 -2.89
C LEU A 331 -7.29 -11.90 -2.49
N VAL A 332 -7.49 -12.19 -1.19
CA VAL A 332 -7.81 -13.52 -0.69
C VAL A 332 -9.26 -13.52 -0.21
N ARG A 333 -10.14 -14.14 -1.01
CA ARG A 333 -11.60 -14.13 -0.83
C ARG A 333 -12.12 -15.50 -0.40
N ASP A 334 -13.38 -15.56 0.02
CA ASP A 334 -14.09 -16.80 0.39
C ASP A 334 -13.36 -17.66 1.42
N LYS A 335 -12.81 -17.03 2.47
CA LYS A 335 -11.98 -17.69 3.49
C LYS A 335 -10.74 -18.37 2.89
N GLY A 336 -10.21 -17.79 1.82
CA GLY A 336 -9.04 -18.27 1.09
C GLY A 336 -9.31 -19.41 0.12
N LYS A 337 -10.54 -19.49 -0.41
CA LYS A 337 -10.91 -20.40 -1.50
C LYS A 337 -10.82 -19.75 -2.88
N SER A 338 -10.91 -18.43 -2.96
CA SER A 338 -10.82 -17.66 -4.21
C SER A 338 -9.80 -16.55 -4.07
N PHE A 339 -9.18 -16.18 -5.18
CA PHE A 339 -8.09 -15.22 -5.21
C PHE A 339 -8.21 -14.32 -6.42
N LEU A 340 -7.86 -13.04 -6.23
CA LEU A 340 -7.68 -12.11 -7.33
C LEU A 340 -6.20 -12.05 -7.70
N LEU A 341 -5.91 -12.29 -8.96
CA LEU A 341 -4.59 -12.11 -9.54
C LEU A 341 -4.60 -10.81 -10.35
N PRO A 342 -3.86 -9.78 -9.93
CA PRO A 342 -3.72 -8.56 -10.70
C PRO A 342 -3.07 -8.84 -12.06
N ASP A 343 -3.46 -8.09 -13.07
CA ASP A 343 -2.76 -8.06 -14.35
C ASP A 343 -1.39 -7.38 -14.15
N LEU A 344 -0.35 -8.20 -14.10
CA LEU A 344 1.02 -7.71 -13.88
C LEU A 344 1.61 -7.02 -15.09
N GLU A 345 1.14 -7.31 -16.30
CA GLU A 345 1.59 -6.60 -17.49
C GLU A 345 1.10 -5.16 -17.43
N ARG A 346 -0.20 -4.99 -17.16
CA ARG A 346 -0.79 -3.66 -16.94
C ARG A 346 -0.16 -2.96 -15.74
N TYR A 347 0.03 -3.64 -14.61
CA TYR A 347 0.71 -3.04 -13.45
C TYR A 347 2.12 -2.54 -13.79
N ASN A 348 2.93 -3.36 -14.47
CA ASN A 348 4.30 -3.00 -14.84
C ASN A 348 4.35 -1.88 -15.88
N LEU A 349 3.35 -1.79 -16.76
CA LEU A 349 3.22 -0.70 -17.71
C LEU A 349 3.00 0.65 -16.98
N PHE A 350 2.08 0.70 -16.01
CA PHE A 350 1.89 1.87 -15.15
C PHE A 350 3.15 2.18 -14.33
N TRP A 351 3.76 1.15 -13.73
CA TRP A 351 4.99 1.33 -12.94
C TRP A 351 6.14 1.90 -13.78
N ASN A 352 6.35 1.40 -15.00
CA ASN A 352 7.40 1.88 -15.90
C ASN A 352 7.17 3.34 -16.29
N HIS A 353 5.92 3.70 -16.59
CA HIS A 353 5.54 5.09 -16.85
C HIS A 353 5.91 6.00 -15.66
N ARG A 354 5.49 5.64 -14.44
CA ARG A 354 5.80 6.39 -13.21
C ARG A 354 7.29 6.42 -12.88
N ARG A 355 8.01 5.33 -13.14
CA ARG A 355 9.46 5.24 -12.96
C ARG A 355 10.18 6.23 -13.87
N GLN A 356 9.81 6.31 -15.15
CA GLN A 356 10.38 7.26 -16.09
C GLN A 356 10.09 8.70 -15.68
N GLN A 357 8.84 9.00 -15.29
CA GLN A 357 8.46 10.32 -14.80
C GLN A 357 9.31 10.77 -13.61
N TRP A 358 9.46 9.88 -12.63
CA TRP A 358 10.27 10.16 -11.45
C TRP A 358 11.75 10.41 -11.79
N GLU A 359 12.34 9.60 -12.67
CA GLU A 359 13.72 9.80 -13.12
C GLU A 359 13.92 11.13 -13.87
N SER A 360 12.94 11.55 -14.67
CA SER A 360 12.96 12.86 -15.34
C SER A 360 12.86 14.02 -14.35
N GLN A 361 11.99 13.93 -13.35
CA GLN A 361 11.85 14.95 -12.29
C GLN A 361 13.14 15.08 -11.46
N GLN A 362 13.75 13.96 -11.07
CA GLN A 362 15.03 13.97 -10.36
C GLN A 362 16.13 14.61 -11.21
N SER A 363 16.20 14.27 -12.50
CA SER A 363 17.22 14.80 -13.42
C SER A 363 17.10 16.32 -13.59
N ALA A 364 15.87 16.84 -13.76
CA ALA A 364 15.62 18.27 -13.86
C ALA A 364 16.01 19.04 -12.58
N GLN A 365 15.77 18.45 -11.40
CA GLN A 365 16.21 19.04 -10.13
C GLN A 365 17.74 19.04 -9.97
N HIS A 366 18.42 17.99 -10.46
CA HIS A 366 19.88 17.88 -10.41
C HIS A 366 20.59 18.82 -11.38
N GLU A 367 20.06 19.01 -12.59
CA GLU A 367 20.58 19.98 -13.58
C GLU A 367 20.50 21.42 -13.04
N PHE A 368 19.48 21.73 -12.26
CA PHE A 368 19.30 23.05 -11.63
C PHE A 368 20.26 23.29 -10.45
N LEU A 369 20.80 22.24 -9.82
CA LEU A 369 21.57 22.32 -8.57
C LEU A 369 23.09 22.06 -8.72
N HIS A 370 23.63 21.94 -9.95
CA HIS A 370 25.08 21.80 -10.23
C HIS A 370 25.85 20.79 -9.35
N ASN A 371 25.20 19.73 -8.87
CA ASN A 371 25.82 18.70 -8.05
C ASN A 371 25.73 17.32 -8.72
N ALA A 372 26.86 16.62 -8.68
CA ALA A 372 27.11 15.34 -9.35
C ALA A 372 25.93 14.36 -9.26
N SER A 373 25.54 13.79 -10.42
CA SER A 373 24.60 12.68 -10.49
C SER A 373 25.00 11.60 -9.47
N PRO A 374 24.05 11.07 -8.68
CA PRO A 374 24.36 9.94 -7.81
C PRO A 374 24.93 8.81 -8.66
N LYS A 375 26.12 8.31 -8.30
CA LYS A 375 26.72 7.12 -8.93
C LYS A 375 25.70 5.98 -8.83
N LYS A 376 24.99 5.68 -9.92
CA LYS A 376 24.02 4.57 -9.98
C LYS A 376 24.79 3.27 -9.70
N GLY A 377 24.62 2.73 -8.50
CA GLY A 377 25.17 1.41 -8.14
C GLY A 377 24.58 0.30 -9.00
N GLU A 378 25.16 -0.89 -8.94
CA GLU A 378 24.66 -2.04 -9.69
C GLU A 378 23.18 -2.32 -9.38
N PRO A 379 22.35 -2.61 -10.41
CA PRO A 379 20.95 -2.94 -10.20
C PRO A 379 20.76 -4.11 -9.25
N ILE A 380 19.68 -4.08 -8.47
CA ILE A 380 19.32 -5.19 -7.60
C ILE A 380 18.55 -6.23 -8.42
N GLU A 381 19.14 -7.41 -8.59
CA GLU A 381 18.48 -8.55 -9.24
C GLU A 381 17.87 -9.46 -8.18
N TRP A 382 16.53 -9.52 -8.11
CA TRP A 382 15.83 -10.35 -7.13
C TRP A 382 15.91 -11.84 -7.47
N PRO A 383 15.92 -12.75 -6.47
CA PRO A 383 16.04 -14.18 -6.73
C PRO A 383 14.82 -14.71 -7.49
N ALA A 384 15.03 -15.67 -8.38
CA ALA A 384 13.99 -16.20 -9.27
C ALA A 384 12.75 -16.70 -8.52
N TRP A 385 12.94 -17.32 -7.35
CA TRP A 385 11.85 -17.81 -6.51
C TRP A 385 10.97 -16.69 -5.93
N MET A 386 11.41 -15.43 -5.95
CA MET A 386 10.56 -14.27 -5.61
C MET A 386 9.86 -13.68 -6.83
N LEU A 387 10.43 -13.82 -8.02
CA LEU A 387 9.94 -13.18 -9.24
C LEU A 387 8.83 -13.94 -9.96
N SER A 388 8.67 -15.24 -9.71
CA SER A 388 7.80 -16.12 -10.49
C SER A 388 6.29 -15.86 -10.27
N GLN A 389 5.79 -14.69 -10.62
CA GLN A 389 4.37 -14.54 -10.93
C GLN A 389 4.25 -14.70 -12.44
N SER A 390 3.65 -15.81 -12.86
CA SER A 390 3.34 -16.06 -14.26
C SER A 390 2.55 -14.87 -14.82
N SER A 391 3.16 -14.12 -15.72
CA SER A 391 2.44 -13.20 -16.60
C SER A 391 1.51 -14.05 -17.45
N LEU A 392 0.22 -13.69 -17.48
CA LEU A 392 -0.72 -14.26 -18.42
C LEU A 392 -0.33 -13.72 -19.80
N SER A 393 0.65 -14.37 -20.43
CA SER A 393 0.93 -14.15 -21.85
C SER A 393 -0.32 -14.58 -22.60
N SER A 394 -1.03 -13.58 -23.13
CA SER A 394 -2.15 -13.76 -24.06
C SER A 394 -1.62 -13.91 -25.48
#